data_AF-A0A2V7D9Q9-F1
#
_entry.id   AF-A0A2V7D9Q9-F1
#
_cell.length_a   1.000
_cell.length_b   1.000
_cell.length_c   1.000
_cell.angle_alpha   90.00
_cell.angle_beta   90.00
_cell.angle_gamma   90.00
#
_symmetry.space_group_name_H-M   'P 1'
#
loop_
_entity.id
_entity.type
_entity.pdbx_description
1 polymer ?
#
loop_
_entity_poly.entity_id
_entity_poly.type
_entity_poly.pdbx_seq_one_letter_code
_entity_poly.pdbx_strand_id
1 'polypeptide(L)'
;MNRKTAAVTAAVVTALISIVAIHIVRGQVPEVALEVAAILTPPPLTPPPVERNRAATVLVSLETTEVKGRLANDVTYKFWTFNGTVPGPFIRVRVGDTLRIRLKNAKSSMNWHSVNFHAATGPGGGGSVQVAPGEEKDFQWKAMHPGLFVYHCMTPHVPIHIANGMYGLILVEPEGGLPPVDREYYVMQGEFYTKGRTLEAGLQPFDVTKAHAERPEYVVFNGSMDSLLNDGALKGRVGETVRLFVGNGGPTFTSSFHVVGAVFDAVYANGAIGHPPQQNVQMITIPTGSAAIVDFKLHVPGRFFLVDHTYFRSHEKGTLGALDVTGPFVPSIFSAKPGNGQWGH
;
A
#
# COMPACT_ATOMS: atom_id res chain seq x y z
N MET A 1 -18.41 106.87 26.82
CA MET A 1 -18.51 107.85 25.72
C MET A 1 -17.43 107.51 24.70
N ASN A 2 -17.82 107.02 23.50
CA ASN A 2 -17.02 106.85 22.26
C ASN A 2 -15.73 106.01 22.31
N ARG A 3 -15.30 105.24 21.30
CA ARG A 3 -15.78 104.85 19.96
C ARG A 3 -14.84 103.71 19.49
N LYS A 4 -15.45 102.65 18.95
CA LYS A 4 -15.15 101.91 17.71
C LYS A 4 -13.70 101.56 17.26
N THR A 5 -13.61 100.34 16.69
CA THR A 5 -12.74 99.83 15.59
C THR A 5 -11.24 99.62 15.92
N ALA A 6 -10.51 98.63 15.41
CA ALA A 6 -10.62 97.79 14.22
C ALA A 6 -9.92 96.42 14.44
N ALA A 7 -10.30 95.44 13.62
CA ALA A 7 -9.74 94.11 13.56
C ALA A 7 -8.34 94.07 12.92
N VAL A 8 -7.48 93.16 13.40
CA VAL A 8 -6.33 92.64 12.65
C VAL A 8 -6.33 91.12 12.80
N THR A 9 -6.36 90.46 11.65
CA THR A 9 -6.36 89.01 11.45
C THR A 9 -4.97 88.44 11.74
N ALA A 10 -4.89 87.39 12.57
CA ALA A 10 -3.70 86.55 12.69
C ALA A 10 -4.14 85.09 12.52
N ALA A 11 -3.66 84.47 11.43
CA ALA A 11 -3.90 83.07 11.11
C ALA A 11 -3.14 82.18 12.09
N VAL A 12 -3.85 81.26 12.75
CA VAL A 12 -3.26 80.19 13.57
C VAL A 12 -3.54 78.86 12.88
N VAL A 13 -2.51 78.29 12.28
CA VAL A 13 -2.47 76.89 11.86
C VAL A 13 -1.95 76.10 13.05
N THR A 14 -2.78 75.23 13.64
CA THR A 14 -2.30 74.22 14.59
C THR A 14 -2.92 72.87 14.25
N ALA A 15 -2.03 71.90 14.09
CA ALA A 15 -2.27 70.57 13.56
C ALA A 15 -3.18 69.71 14.44
N LEU A 16 -4.12 68.98 13.82
CA LEU A 16 -4.81 67.86 14.44
C LEU A 16 -3.85 66.66 14.53
N ILE A 17 -3.57 66.22 15.75
CA ILE A 17 -2.94 64.93 16.02
C ILE A 17 -4.02 63.85 15.82
N SER A 18 -3.97 63.13 14.70
CA SER A 18 -4.74 61.90 14.52
C SER A 18 -3.99 60.75 15.16
N ILE A 19 -4.51 60.23 16.28
CA ILE A 19 -4.07 58.96 16.87
C ILE A 19 -4.47 57.85 15.91
N VAL A 20 -3.51 57.30 15.17
CA VAL A 20 -3.69 56.05 14.44
C VAL A 20 -3.57 54.91 15.45
N ALA A 21 -4.70 54.33 15.82
CA ALA A 21 -4.73 53.06 16.54
C ALA A 21 -4.20 51.95 15.60
N ILE A 22 -2.97 51.51 15.84
CA ILE A 22 -2.38 50.36 15.17
C ILE A 22 -3.18 49.13 15.59
N HIS A 23 -4.10 48.69 14.72
CA HIS A 23 -4.67 47.36 14.80
C HIS A 23 -3.57 46.38 14.42
N ILE A 24 -2.96 45.74 15.43
CA ILE A 24 -2.18 44.54 15.22
C ILE A 24 -3.16 43.46 14.77
N VAL A 25 -3.33 43.34 13.45
CA VAL A 25 -3.82 42.11 12.86
C VAL A 25 -2.82 41.04 13.30
N ARG A 26 -3.26 40.12 14.17
CA ARG A 26 -2.55 38.86 14.39
C ARG A 26 -2.50 38.15 13.04
N GLY A 27 -1.48 38.44 12.26
CA GLY A 27 -1.17 37.68 11.07
C GLY A 27 -1.01 36.23 11.50
N GLN A 28 -1.91 35.37 11.03
CA GLN A 28 -1.57 33.96 10.88
C GLN A 28 -0.35 33.95 9.97
N VAL A 29 0.84 33.77 10.56
CA VAL A 29 2.00 33.36 9.79
C VAL A 29 1.54 32.13 9.03
N PRO A 30 1.51 32.13 7.69
CA PRO A 30 1.11 30.95 6.94
C PRO A 30 2.06 29.84 7.39
N GLU A 31 1.50 28.81 8.03
CA GLU A 31 2.28 27.65 8.43
C GLU A 31 2.93 27.12 7.15
N VAL A 32 4.25 27.21 7.06
CA VAL A 32 5.00 26.72 5.90
C VAL A 32 4.67 25.23 5.79
N ALA A 33 3.94 24.87 4.74
CA ALA A 33 3.50 23.51 4.52
C ALA A 33 4.75 22.63 4.42
N LEU A 34 4.92 21.73 5.39
CA LEU A 34 6.01 20.75 5.41
C LEU A 34 5.87 19.88 4.16
N GLU A 35 6.92 19.81 3.34
CA GLU A 35 6.99 18.92 2.18
C GLU A 35 7.99 17.80 2.44
N VAL A 36 7.60 16.55 2.15
CA VAL A 36 8.40 15.35 2.43
C VAL A 36 8.31 14.40 1.23
N ALA A 37 9.44 13.85 0.78
CA ALA A 37 9.44 12.78 -0.20
C ALA A 37 9.05 11.44 0.45
N ALA A 38 8.13 10.70 -0.18
CA ALA A 38 7.74 9.38 0.30
C ALA A 38 8.88 8.37 0.13
N ILE A 39 9.12 7.57 1.17
CA ILE A 39 9.96 6.37 1.06
C ILE A 39 9.07 5.25 0.54
N LEU A 40 9.36 4.78 -0.66
CA LEU A 40 8.67 3.66 -1.29
C LEU A 40 9.52 2.40 -1.12
N THR A 41 8.88 1.29 -0.76
CA THR A 41 9.59 0.01 -0.56
C THR A 41 9.01 -1.08 -1.45
N PRO A 42 9.85 -1.91 -2.10
CA PRO A 42 9.36 -3.04 -2.86
C PRO A 42 8.85 -4.16 -1.92
N PRO A 43 7.93 -5.02 -2.38
CA PRO A 43 7.56 -6.21 -1.63
C PRO A 43 8.79 -7.12 -1.38
N PRO A 44 8.88 -7.80 -0.22
CA PRO A 44 7.89 -7.85 0.86
C PRO A 44 8.13 -6.82 1.99
N LEU A 45 8.86 -5.74 1.72
CA LEU A 45 9.21 -4.74 2.74
C LEU A 45 8.14 -3.66 2.88
N THR A 46 8.15 -2.96 4.01
CA THR A 46 7.33 -1.77 4.27
C THR A 46 8.22 -0.56 4.58
N PRO A 47 7.76 0.68 4.32
CA PRO A 47 8.44 1.87 4.80
C PRO A 47 8.34 1.95 6.33
N PRO A 48 9.30 2.60 7.01
CA PRO A 48 9.24 2.78 8.46
C PRO A 48 7.98 3.57 8.89
N PRO A 49 7.53 3.42 10.16
CA PRO A 49 6.45 4.22 10.71
C PRO A 49 6.64 5.72 10.51
N VAL A 50 5.54 6.43 10.28
CA VAL A 50 5.56 7.88 10.12
C VAL A 50 5.84 8.54 11.47
N GLU A 51 7.04 9.08 11.68
CA GLU A 51 7.46 9.66 12.97
C GLU A 51 6.90 11.07 13.25
N ARG A 52 6.36 11.75 12.24
CA ARG A 52 5.86 13.12 12.39
C ARG A 52 4.50 13.18 13.08
N ASN A 53 4.31 14.23 13.86
CA ASN A 53 3.07 14.49 14.62
C ASN A 53 2.08 15.43 13.91
N ARG A 54 2.41 15.93 12.72
CA ARG A 54 1.56 16.85 11.94
C ARG A 54 1.47 16.44 10.47
N ALA A 55 0.42 16.90 9.79
CA ALA A 55 0.23 16.68 8.35
C ALA A 55 1.34 17.31 7.51
N ALA A 56 1.61 16.72 6.35
CA ALA A 56 2.57 17.22 5.37
C ALA A 56 2.00 17.14 3.95
N THR A 57 2.65 17.85 3.02
CA THR A 57 2.58 17.52 1.60
C THR A 57 3.57 16.39 1.32
N VAL A 58 3.08 15.21 0.97
CA VAL A 58 3.91 14.03 0.70
C VAL A 58 4.05 13.84 -0.80
N LEU A 59 5.28 13.91 -1.31
CA LEU A 59 5.59 13.68 -2.72
C LEU A 59 5.74 12.18 -2.98
N VAL A 60 4.90 11.62 -3.83
CA VAL A 60 4.93 10.20 -4.21
C VAL A 60 5.24 10.11 -5.69
N SER A 61 6.38 9.51 -6.04
CA SER A 61 6.78 9.30 -7.44
C SER A 61 6.63 7.83 -7.83
N LEU A 62 5.74 7.57 -8.79
CA LEU A 62 5.52 6.25 -9.36
C LEU A 62 5.94 6.24 -10.84
N GLU A 63 6.57 5.16 -11.26
CA GLU A 63 6.90 4.91 -12.66
C GLU A 63 6.24 3.61 -13.12
N THR A 64 5.44 3.66 -14.17
CA THR A 64 4.85 2.46 -14.77
C THR A 64 5.75 1.90 -15.85
N THR A 65 5.93 0.58 -15.83
CA THR A 65 6.79 -0.15 -16.76
C THR A 65 6.14 -1.45 -17.21
N GLU A 66 6.38 -1.83 -18.46
CA GLU A 66 6.01 -3.16 -18.98
C GLU A 66 7.27 -4.03 -19.13
N VAL A 67 7.48 -4.97 -18.21
CA VAL A 67 8.73 -5.72 -18.07
C VAL A 67 8.53 -7.22 -18.16
N LYS A 68 9.47 -7.92 -18.79
CA LYS A 68 9.51 -9.39 -18.74
C LYS A 68 10.09 -9.83 -17.40
N GLY A 69 9.35 -10.64 -16.66
CA GLY A 69 9.78 -11.19 -15.36
C GLY A 69 9.50 -12.69 -15.26
N ARG A 70 10.01 -13.31 -14.19
CA ARG A 70 9.70 -14.70 -13.82
C ARG A 70 8.28 -14.77 -13.24
N LEU A 71 7.48 -15.72 -13.71
CA LEU A 71 6.16 -16.04 -13.12
C LEU A 71 6.19 -17.36 -12.34
N ALA A 72 6.97 -18.34 -12.80
CA ALA A 72 7.27 -19.58 -12.11
C ALA A 72 8.62 -20.13 -12.60
N ASN A 73 9.07 -21.28 -12.10
CA ASN A 73 10.30 -21.90 -12.63
C ASN A 73 10.17 -22.15 -14.13
N ASP A 74 11.16 -21.69 -14.92
CA ASP A 74 11.19 -21.74 -16.39
C ASP A 74 10.02 -21.04 -17.12
N VAL A 75 9.16 -20.31 -16.41
CA VAL A 75 8.03 -19.55 -16.98
C VAL A 75 8.27 -18.06 -16.81
N THR A 76 8.21 -17.33 -17.92
CA THR A 76 8.29 -15.85 -17.93
C THR A 76 7.00 -15.23 -18.41
N TYR A 77 6.74 -14.01 -17.96
CA TYR A 77 5.53 -13.25 -18.28
C TYR A 77 5.86 -11.78 -18.50
N LYS A 78 5.08 -11.08 -19.33
CA LYS A 78 5.20 -9.63 -19.51
C LYS A 78 4.29 -8.91 -18.51
N PHE A 79 4.86 -8.55 -17.37
CA PHE A 79 4.18 -7.82 -16.31
C PHE A 79 4.05 -6.35 -16.65
N TRP A 80 2.97 -5.73 -16.16
CA TRP A 80 2.80 -4.29 -16.10
C TRP A 80 2.84 -3.90 -14.63
N THR A 81 3.74 -3.00 -14.28
CA THR A 81 4.11 -2.80 -12.87
C THR A 81 4.09 -1.32 -12.50
N PHE A 82 3.89 -1.03 -11.22
CA PHE A 82 4.35 0.23 -10.63
C PHE A 82 5.75 -0.03 -10.04
N ASN A 83 6.74 0.77 -10.46
CA ASN A 83 8.14 0.73 -10.04
C ASN A 83 8.82 -0.64 -10.18
N GLY A 84 8.50 -1.39 -11.25
CA GLY A 84 9.21 -2.61 -11.62
C GLY A 84 8.89 -3.87 -10.81
N THR A 85 7.97 -3.80 -9.84
CA THR A 85 7.60 -4.95 -9.00
C THR A 85 6.12 -5.30 -9.09
N VAL A 86 5.78 -6.56 -8.76
CA VAL A 86 4.40 -7.00 -8.51
C VAL A 86 4.33 -7.64 -7.12
N PRO A 87 3.52 -7.12 -6.19
CA PRO A 87 2.79 -5.85 -6.32
C PRO A 87 3.73 -4.64 -6.49
N GLY A 88 3.16 -3.50 -6.85
CA GLY A 88 3.84 -2.21 -6.83
C GLY A 88 4.35 -1.84 -5.43
N PRO A 89 5.13 -0.76 -5.29
CA PRO A 89 5.75 -0.39 -4.03
C PRO A 89 4.71 -0.10 -2.95
N PHE A 90 5.05 -0.43 -1.71
CA PHE A 90 4.25 -0.02 -0.56
C PHE A 90 4.42 1.48 -0.31
N ILE A 91 3.29 2.19 -0.18
CA ILE A 91 3.24 3.61 0.15
C ILE A 91 2.75 3.77 1.58
N ARG A 92 3.42 4.59 2.39
CA ARG A 92 3.04 4.84 3.79
C ARG A 92 2.95 6.32 4.07
N VAL A 93 1.79 6.76 4.52
CA VAL A 93 1.45 8.16 4.80
C VAL A 93 0.64 8.25 6.09
N ARG A 94 0.31 9.46 6.54
CA ARG A 94 -0.51 9.72 7.72
C ARG A 94 -1.84 10.34 7.30
N VAL A 95 -2.90 10.04 8.04
CA VAL A 95 -4.15 10.79 7.93
C VAL A 95 -3.87 12.30 8.07
N GLY A 96 -4.53 13.09 7.22
CA GLY A 96 -4.37 14.54 7.11
C GLY A 96 -3.37 15.00 6.05
N ASP A 97 -2.50 14.12 5.53
CA ASP A 97 -1.55 14.50 4.49
C ASP A 97 -2.21 14.93 3.19
N THR A 98 -1.56 15.84 2.47
CA THR A 98 -1.82 16.04 1.04
C THR A 98 -0.80 15.24 0.25
N LEU A 99 -1.24 14.22 -0.49
CA LEU A 99 -0.36 13.47 -1.37
C LEU A 99 -0.31 14.17 -2.71
N ARG A 100 0.90 14.51 -3.18
CA ARG A 100 1.17 14.91 -4.56
C ARG A 100 1.77 13.72 -5.27
N ILE A 101 0.97 13.11 -6.13
CA ILE A 101 1.35 11.95 -6.93
C ILE A 101 1.92 12.45 -8.26
N ARG A 102 3.12 11.99 -8.56
CA ARG A 102 3.75 12.08 -9.87
C ARG A 102 3.75 10.71 -10.51
N LEU A 103 2.97 10.53 -11.56
CA LEU A 103 2.92 9.29 -12.32
C LEU A 103 3.63 9.46 -13.65
N LYS A 104 4.76 8.78 -13.81
CA LYS A 104 5.50 8.67 -15.06
C LYS A 104 5.17 7.35 -15.73
N ASN A 105 5.00 7.35 -17.04
CA ASN A 105 4.90 6.13 -17.82
C ASN A 105 6.16 5.96 -18.67
N ALA A 106 6.85 4.83 -18.52
CA ALA A 106 8.11 4.60 -19.22
C ALA A 106 7.93 4.74 -20.74
N LYS A 107 8.94 5.32 -21.41
CA LYS A 107 8.92 5.51 -22.86
C LYS A 107 8.82 4.19 -23.64
N SER A 108 9.31 3.10 -23.03
CA SER A 108 9.25 1.74 -23.60
C SER A 108 7.90 1.04 -23.41
N SER A 109 6.97 1.64 -22.65
CA SER A 109 5.62 1.09 -22.49
C SER A 109 4.84 1.18 -23.80
N MET A 110 3.91 0.25 -23.99
CA MET A 110 3.02 0.22 -25.14
C MET A 110 1.62 0.72 -24.78
N ASN A 111 1.25 0.65 -23.51
CA ASN A 111 -0.06 1.01 -23.01
C ASN A 111 -0.03 2.35 -22.26
N TRP A 112 -1.20 2.99 -22.27
CA TRP A 112 -1.47 4.09 -21.35
C TRP A 112 -1.65 3.50 -19.96
N HIS A 113 -1.26 4.26 -18.94
CA HIS A 113 -1.40 3.85 -17.56
C HIS A 113 -1.95 4.99 -16.72
N SER A 114 -2.70 4.63 -15.68
CA SER A 114 -3.16 5.53 -14.63
C SER A 114 -3.01 4.83 -13.27
N VAL A 115 -3.40 5.51 -12.20
CA VAL A 115 -3.48 4.89 -10.87
C VAL A 115 -4.71 5.42 -10.13
N ASN A 116 -5.51 4.49 -9.61
CA ASN A 116 -6.61 4.74 -8.70
C ASN A 116 -6.18 4.28 -7.31
N PHE A 117 -6.19 5.21 -6.36
CA PHE A 117 -6.02 4.93 -4.94
C PHE A 117 -7.38 4.79 -4.27
N HIS A 118 -7.69 3.65 -3.66
CA HIS A 118 -8.94 3.48 -2.89
C HIS A 118 -8.98 4.36 -1.64
N ALA A 119 -7.81 4.80 -1.16
CA ALA A 119 -7.69 5.78 -0.08
C ALA A 119 -8.10 7.22 -0.48
N ALA A 120 -8.18 7.52 -1.78
CA ALA A 120 -8.42 8.87 -2.27
C ALA A 120 -9.92 9.22 -2.32
N THR A 121 -10.32 10.23 -1.57
CA THR A 121 -11.66 10.82 -1.64
C THR A 121 -11.73 11.82 -2.80
N GLY A 122 -12.09 11.34 -4.00
CA GLY A 122 -12.28 12.17 -5.19
C GLY A 122 -12.68 11.35 -6.43
N PRO A 123 -13.19 11.99 -7.49
CA PRO A 123 -13.63 11.28 -8.69
C PRO A 123 -12.54 10.38 -9.28
N GLY A 124 -12.82 9.08 -9.38
CA GLY A 124 -11.91 8.08 -9.96
C GLY A 124 -10.65 7.78 -9.14
N GLY A 125 -10.45 8.37 -7.95
CA GLY A 125 -9.30 8.10 -7.08
C GLY A 125 -7.93 8.44 -7.69
N GLY A 126 -7.89 9.33 -8.69
CA GLY A 126 -6.69 9.60 -9.52
C GLY A 126 -6.70 8.89 -10.88
N GLY A 127 -7.58 7.90 -11.06
CA GLY A 127 -7.65 7.05 -12.24
C GLY A 127 -8.05 7.78 -13.54
N SER A 128 -8.63 8.98 -13.45
CA SER A 128 -8.91 9.82 -14.62
C SER A 128 -7.65 10.46 -15.23
N VAL A 129 -6.54 10.48 -14.49
CA VAL A 129 -5.25 10.98 -14.97
C VAL A 129 -4.57 9.87 -15.78
N GLN A 130 -4.86 9.85 -17.08
CA GLN A 130 -4.31 8.90 -18.02
C GLN A 130 -2.96 9.39 -18.55
N VAL A 131 -1.91 8.57 -18.45
CA VAL A 131 -0.52 8.92 -18.81
C VAL A 131 -0.04 8.07 -19.98
N ALA A 132 0.23 8.70 -21.13
CA ALA A 132 0.72 8.02 -22.32
C ALA A 132 2.21 7.62 -22.16
N PRO A 133 2.71 6.62 -22.92
CA PRO A 133 4.12 6.26 -22.88
C PRO A 133 5.07 7.45 -23.08
N GLY A 134 6.01 7.62 -22.17
CA GLY A 134 6.97 8.73 -22.16
C GLY A 134 6.46 10.03 -21.52
N GLU A 135 5.19 10.10 -21.11
CA GLU A 135 4.63 11.23 -20.37
C GLU A 135 4.80 11.08 -18.85
N GLU A 136 4.64 12.21 -18.17
CA GLU A 136 4.52 12.31 -16.71
C GLU A 136 3.38 13.27 -16.39
N LYS A 137 2.55 12.93 -15.40
CA LYS A 137 1.46 13.79 -14.93
C LYS A 137 1.41 13.83 -13.41
N ASP A 138 1.08 15.00 -12.90
CA ASP A 138 0.90 15.25 -11.47
C ASP A 138 -0.58 15.36 -11.11
N PHE A 139 -0.96 14.87 -9.94
CA PHE A 139 -2.25 15.14 -9.31
C PHE A 139 -2.13 15.05 -7.80
N GLN A 140 -3.12 15.57 -7.07
CA GLN A 140 -3.07 15.56 -5.62
C GLN A 140 -4.42 15.30 -4.96
N TRP A 141 -4.37 14.73 -3.77
CA TRP A 141 -5.53 14.47 -2.93
C TRP A 141 -5.12 14.49 -1.45
N LYS A 142 -6.10 14.67 -0.56
CA LYS A 142 -5.87 14.67 0.88
C LYS A 142 -6.26 13.32 1.48
N ALA A 143 -5.40 12.72 2.29
CA ALA A 143 -5.66 11.47 2.99
C ALA A 143 -6.62 11.70 4.15
N MET A 144 -7.91 11.42 3.96
CA MET A 144 -8.96 11.72 4.92
C MET A 144 -9.28 10.58 5.88
N HIS A 145 -8.92 9.34 5.52
CA HIS A 145 -9.33 8.13 6.24
C HIS A 145 -8.12 7.25 6.55
N PRO A 146 -7.87 6.91 7.82
CA PRO A 146 -6.86 5.91 8.15
C PRO A 146 -7.33 4.53 7.71
N GLY A 147 -6.39 3.69 7.29
CA GLY A 147 -6.68 2.38 6.76
C GLY A 147 -5.56 1.84 5.88
N LEU A 148 -5.66 0.55 5.55
CA LEU A 148 -4.85 -0.08 4.52
C LEU A 148 -5.70 -0.24 3.25
N PHE A 149 -5.25 0.36 2.16
CA PHE A 149 -6.02 0.44 0.93
C PHE A 149 -5.23 -0.11 -0.25
N VAL A 150 -5.95 -0.70 -1.22
CA VAL A 150 -5.39 -1.05 -2.51
C VAL A 150 -5.26 0.20 -3.37
N TYR A 151 -4.22 0.25 -4.19
CA TYR A 151 -4.20 1.08 -5.39
C TYR A 151 -3.97 0.19 -6.61
N HIS A 152 -4.52 0.57 -7.76
CA HIS A 152 -4.34 -0.19 -8.99
C HIS A 152 -4.49 0.69 -10.22
N CYS A 153 -4.07 0.20 -11.39
CA CYS A 153 -4.29 0.92 -12.64
C CYS A 153 -5.80 1.03 -12.95
N MET A 154 -6.23 2.17 -13.49
CA MET A 154 -7.62 2.45 -13.85
C MET A 154 -7.73 2.93 -15.31
N THR A 155 -6.81 2.48 -16.17
CA THR A 155 -6.89 2.69 -17.62
C THR A 155 -7.91 1.72 -18.22
N PRO A 156 -8.88 2.18 -19.03
CA PRO A 156 -9.74 1.29 -19.81
C PRO A 156 -8.89 0.44 -20.77
N HIS A 157 -8.93 -0.90 -20.78
CA HIS A 157 -9.79 -1.89 -20.13
C HIS A 157 -9.22 -2.39 -18.78
N VAL A 158 -9.78 -1.91 -17.66
CA VAL A 158 -9.19 -2.00 -16.31
C VAL A 158 -8.79 -3.42 -15.87
N PRO A 159 -9.62 -4.47 -16.03
CA PRO A 159 -9.27 -5.81 -15.54
C PRO A 159 -7.97 -6.37 -16.13
N ILE A 160 -7.62 -6.03 -17.37
CA ILE A 160 -6.40 -6.51 -18.02
C ILE A 160 -5.16 -5.86 -17.40
N HIS A 161 -5.25 -4.57 -17.04
CA HIS A 161 -4.14 -3.92 -16.36
C HIS A 161 -3.87 -4.52 -14.99
N ILE A 162 -4.94 -4.81 -14.23
CA ILE A 162 -4.83 -5.47 -12.93
C ILE A 162 -4.26 -6.88 -13.09
N ALA A 163 -4.80 -7.68 -14.02
CA ALA A 163 -4.33 -9.05 -14.31
C ALA A 163 -2.87 -9.14 -14.76
N ASN A 164 -2.30 -8.05 -15.27
CA ASN A 164 -0.88 -7.96 -15.64
C ASN A 164 0.03 -7.52 -14.47
N GLY A 165 -0.51 -7.27 -13.28
CA GLY A 165 0.27 -6.96 -12.07
C GLY A 165 0.16 -5.53 -11.56
N MET A 166 -0.69 -4.67 -12.15
CA MET A 166 -0.77 -3.25 -11.78
C MET A 166 -1.63 -3.02 -10.54
N TYR A 167 -1.15 -3.44 -9.38
CA TYR A 167 -1.77 -3.22 -8.08
C TYR A 167 -0.71 -3.09 -6.97
N GLY A 168 -1.04 -2.39 -5.89
CA GLY A 168 -0.21 -2.27 -4.70
C GLY A 168 -0.99 -1.80 -3.47
N LEU A 169 -0.29 -1.54 -2.37
CA LEU A 169 -0.89 -1.08 -1.11
C LEU A 169 -0.41 0.31 -0.70
N ILE A 170 -1.35 1.08 -0.17
CA ILE A 170 -1.09 2.32 0.57
C ILE A 170 -1.64 2.20 1.99
N LEU A 171 -0.78 2.42 2.98
CA LEU A 171 -1.18 2.59 4.38
C LEU A 171 -1.33 4.07 4.69
N VAL A 172 -2.53 4.45 5.14
CA VAL A 172 -2.79 5.73 5.78
C VAL A 172 -2.82 5.49 7.29
N GLU A 173 -1.75 5.84 7.98
CA GLU A 173 -1.66 5.70 9.44
C GLU A 173 -2.65 6.62 10.15
N PRO A 174 -3.28 6.15 11.26
CA PRO A 174 -4.09 7.00 12.11
C PRO A 174 -3.23 8.03 12.85
N GLU A 175 -3.87 8.98 13.49
CA GLU A 175 -3.18 9.84 14.44
C GLU A 175 -2.60 9.01 15.58
N GLY A 176 -1.33 9.21 15.90
CA GLY A 176 -0.61 8.40 16.89
C GLY A 176 0.03 7.12 16.34
N GLY A 177 -0.20 6.79 15.06
CA GLY A 177 0.38 5.61 14.40
C GLY A 177 -0.28 4.30 14.79
N LEU A 178 0.22 3.21 14.23
CA LEU A 178 -0.18 1.85 14.63
C LEU A 178 0.59 1.37 15.88
N PRO A 179 0.03 0.43 16.67
CA PRO A 179 0.80 -0.22 17.73
C PRO A 179 2.11 -0.80 17.19
N PRO A 180 3.25 -0.61 17.90
CA PRO A 180 4.55 -1.08 17.44
C PRO A 180 4.61 -2.61 17.42
N VAL A 181 5.34 -3.12 16.44
CA VAL A 181 5.66 -4.54 16.29
C VAL A 181 7.13 -4.69 15.93
N ASP A 182 7.69 -5.88 16.10
CA ASP A 182 9.11 -6.13 15.80
C ASP A 182 9.37 -6.26 14.29
N ARG A 183 8.37 -6.74 13.53
CA ARG A 183 8.47 -6.90 12.08
C ARG A 183 7.18 -6.56 11.36
N GLU A 184 7.33 -5.91 10.22
CA GLU A 184 6.26 -5.65 9.27
C GLU A 184 6.62 -6.25 7.91
N TYR A 185 5.65 -6.90 7.27
CA TYR A 185 5.81 -7.46 5.93
C TYR A 185 4.63 -7.10 5.03
N TYR A 186 4.93 -6.99 3.73
CA TYR A 186 3.99 -6.71 2.67
C TYR A 186 3.77 -7.95 1.79
N VAL A 187 2.54 -8.45 1.80
CA VAL A 187 2.11 -9.60 1.01
C VAL A 187 0.89 -9.20 0.18
N MET A 188 0.85 -9.57 -1.09
CA MET A 188 -0.32 -9.32 -1.93
C MET A 188 -0.61 -10.50 -2.84
N GLN A 189 -1.84 -11.00 -2.77
CA GLN A 189 -2.35 -12.02 -3.68
C GLN A 189 -2.73 -11.39 -5.02
N GLY A 190 -2.45 -12.09 -6.12
CA GLY A 190 -2.98 -11.76 -7.43
C GLY A 190 -3.00 -12.95 -8.37
N GLU A 191 -3.69 -12.78 -9.50
CA GLU A 191 -3.98 -13.83 -10.46
C GLU A 191 -3.38 -13.53 -11.83
N PHE A 192 -2.88 -14.56 -12.51
CA PHE A 192 -2.35 -14.45 -13.87
C PHE A 192 -2.98 -15.48 -14.80
N TYR A 193 -3.35 -14.98 -15.98
CA TYR A 193 -4.10 -15.69 -17.00
C TYR A 193 -3.20 -15.89 -18.21
N THR A 194 -2.53 -17.03 -18.27
CA THR A 194 -1.58 -17.35 -19.34
C THR A 194 -2.23 -18.21 -20.42
N LYS A 195 -1.77 -18.11 -21.67
CA LYS A 195 -2.25 -19.00 -22.74
C LYS A 195 -1.89 -20.46 -22.47
N GLY A 196 -0.63 -20.71 -22.14
CA GLY A 196 -0.18 -22.03 -21.71
C GLY A 196 -0.83 -22.47 -20.40
N ARG A 197 -0.60 -23.71 -20.01
CA ARG A 197 -1.04 -24.23 -18.71
C ARG A 197 -0.05 -23.84 -17.60
N THR A 198 -0.46 -24.00 -16.34
CA THR A 198 0.46 -23.89 -15.19
C THR A 198 1.75 -24.68 -15.43
N LEU A 199 2.89 -24.04 -15.18
CA LEU A 199 4.27 -24.53 -15.39
C LEU A 199 4.68 -24.85 -16.84
N GLU A 200 3.90 -24.43 -17.84
CA GLU A 200 4.35 -24.50 -19.23
C GLU A 200 5.47 -23.49 -19.49
N ALA A 201 6.67 -24.00 -19.76
CA ALA A 201 7.89 -23.21 -19.89
C ALA A 201 7.84 -22.18 -21.03
N GLY A 202 8.65 -21.14 -20.90
CA GLY A 202 8.82 -20.08 -21.90
C GLY A 202 8.10 -18.78 -21.56
N LEU A 203 8.04 -17.88 -22.55
CA LEU A 203 7.32 -16.61 -22.41
C LEU A 203 5.83 -16.85 -22.65
N GLN A 204 5.04 -16.69 -21.59
CA GLN A 204 3.61 -16.89 -21.62
C GLN A 204 2.86 -15.59 -21.97
N PRO A 205 2.05 -15.55 -23.04
CA PRO A 205 1.16 -14.44 -23.32
C PRO A 205 -0.05 -14.43 -22.39
N PHE A 206 -0.65 -13.25 -22.18
CA PHE A 206 -1.95 -13.09 -21.54
C PHE A 206 -3.06 -13.80 -22.35
N ASP A 207 -3.99 -14.45 -21.64
CA ASP A 207 -5.18 -15.09 -22.21
C ASP A 207 -6.47 -14.39 -21.74
N VAL A 208 -7.04 -13.59 -22.64
CA VAL A 208 -8.27 -12.84 -22.38
C VAL A 208 -9.49 -13.74 -22.22
N THR A 209 -9.52 -14.90 -22.89
CA THR A 209 -10.63 -15.84 -22.79
C THR A 209 -10.66 -16.49 -21.41
N LYS A 210 -9.49 -16.91 -20.90
CA LYS A 210 -9.37 -17.42 -19.52
C LYS A 210 -9.69 -16.35 -18.49
N ALA A 211 -9.27 -15.09 -18.73
CA ALA A 211 -9.59 -13.97 -17.85
C ALA A 211 -11.10 -13.72 -17.76
N HIS A 212 -11.81 -13.66 -18.89
CA HIS A 212 -13.26 -13.51 -18.90
C HIS A 212 -14.01 -14.69 -18.26
N ALA A 213 -13.42 -15.88 -18.31
CA ALA A 213 -13.98 -17.07 -17.67
C ALA A 213 -13.59 -17.22 -16.18
N GLU A 214 -12.82 -16.28 -15.62
CA GLU A 214 -12.28 -16.36 -14.26
C GLU A 214 -11.50 -17.66 -14.00
N ARG A 215 -10.70 -18.09 -14.98
CA ARG A 215 -9.88 -19.32 -14.92
C ARG A 215 -8.37 -19.00 -14.96
N PRO A 216 -7.78 -18.47 -13.87
CA PRO A 216 -6.36 -18.19 -13.84
C PRO A 216 -5.54 -19.48 -13.78
N GLU A 217 -4.36 -19.45 -14.39
CA GLU A 217 -3.38 -20.54 -14.30
C GLU A 217 -2.50 -20.39 -13.06
N TYR A 218 -2.31 -19.15 -12.61
CA TYR A 218 -1.53 -18.82 -11.42
C TYR A 218 -2.35 -17.95 -10.50
N VAL A 219 -2.31 -18.26 -9.22
CA VAL A 219 -2.77 -17.39 -8.13
C VAL A 219 -1.59 -17.39 -7.17
N VAL A 220 -0.97 -16.24 -6.94
CA VAL A 220 0.34 -16.18 -6.28
C VAL A 220 0.40 -15.04 -5.29
N PHE A 221 1.25 -15.17 -4.28
CA PHE A 221 1.72 -14.02 -3.52
C PHE A 221 2.87 -13.34 -4.27
N ASN A 222 2.92 -12.01 -4.24
CA ASN A 222 4.04 -11.19 -4.71
C ASN A 222 4.52 -11.56 -6.13
N GLY A 223 3.57 -11.69 -7.05
CA GLY A 223 3.80 -11.66 -8.50
C GLY A 223 4.34 -12.94 -9.16
N SER A 224 4.85 -13.90 -8.40
CA SER A 224 5.33 -15.16 -8.96
C SER A 224 5.20 -16.34 -7.98
N MET A 225 5.12 -17.55 -8.52
CA MET A 225 5.14 -18.78 -7.76
C MET A 225 6.47 -18.87 -7.00
N ASP A 226 6.40 -19.26 -5.72
CA ASP A 226 7.53 -19.40 -4.79
C ASP A 226 8.26 -18.08 -4.45
N SER A 227 7.68 -16.91 -4.78
CA SER A 227 8.28 -15.60 -4.48
C SER A 227 8.59 -15.40 -2.99
N LEU A 228 7.77 -16.01 -2.12
CA LEU A 228 7.88 -15.98 -0.67
C LEU A 228 8.34 -17.32 -0.09
N LEU A 229 9.00 -18.15 -0.89
CA LEU A 229 9.61 -19.41 -0.44
C LEU A 229 11.12 -19.36 -0.59
N ASN A 230 11.81 -20.34 0.00
CA ASN A 230 13.26 -20.45 -0.03
C ASN A 230 13.95 -19.14 0.39
N ASP A 231 14.75 -18.54 -0.48
CA ASP A 231 15.45 -17.27 -0.22
C ASP A 231 14.50 -16.08 -0.06
N GLY A 232 13.29 -16.16 -0.64
CA GLY A 232 12.23 -15.16 -0.53
C GLY A 232 11.36 -15.30 0.73
N ALA A 233 11.57 -16.34 1.54
CA ALA A 233 10.79 -16.55 2.76
C ALA A 233 10.94 -15.38 3.73
N LEU A 234 9.83 -14.97 4.33
CA LEU A 234 9.80 -13.99 5.41
C LEU A 234 10.60 -14.54 6.60
N LYS A 235 11.12 -13.66 7.47
CA LYS A 235 12.01 -14.06 8.57
C LYS A 235 11.45 -13.59 9.91
N GLY A 236 11.69 -14.37 10.96
CA GLY A 236 11.27 -14.06 12.32
C GLY A 236 12.17 -14.66 13.37
N ARG A 237 12.02 -14.19 14.61
CA ARG A 237 12.61 -14.81 15.79
C ARG A 237 11.54 -15.09 16.83
N VAL A 238 11.71 -16.17 17.57
CA VAL A 238 10.88 -16.49 18.74
C VAL A 238 10.87 -15.28 19.69
N GLY A 239 9.67 -14.88 20.11
CA GLY A 239 9.41 -13.73 20.96
C GLY A 239 8.97 -12.47 20.21
N GLU A 240 9.28 -12.37 18.91
CA GLU A 240 8.91 -11.21 18.08
C GLU A 240 7.41 -11.22 17.73
N THR A 241 6.84 -10.03 17.59
CA THR A 241 5.51 -9.79 17.03
C THR A 241 5.64 -9.41 15.56
N VAL A 242 4.87 -10.08 14.70
CA VAL A 242 4.85 -9.87 13.26
C VAL A 242 3.53 -9.24 12.86
N ARG A 243 3.58 -8.19 12.05
CA ARG A 243 2.44 -7.62 11.32
C ARG A 243 2.56 -7.93 9.83
N LEU A 244 1.51 -8.48 9.25
CA LEU A 244 1.40 -8.63 7.80
C LEU A 244 0.36 -7.65 7.26
N PHE A 245 0.76 -6.83 6.30
CA PHE A 245 -0.15 -6.07 5.44
C PHE A 245 -0.48 -6.94 4.23
N VAL A 246 -1.69 -7.49 4.20
CA VAL A 246 -2.09 -8.49 3.22
C VAL A 246 -3.13 -7.89 2.27
N GLY A 247 -2.74 -7.69 1.03
CA GLY A 247 -3.62 -7.22 -0.04
C GLY A 247 -4.14 -8.36 -0.91
N ASN A 248 -5.24 -8.12 -1.59
CA ASN A 248 -5.71 -8.95 -2.69
C ASN A 248 -5.99 -8.09 -3.93
N GLY A 249 -5.08 -8.11 -4.89
CA GLY A 249 -5.23 -7.40 -6.16
C GLY A 249 -6.25 -8.06 -7.10
N GLY A 250 -6.54 -9.34 -6.91
CA GLY A 250 -7.39 -10.14 -7.78
C GLY A 250 -6.82 -10.37 -9.18
N PRO A 251 -7.62 -10.23 -10.26
CA PRO A 251 -8.82 -9.39 -10.34
C PRO A 251 -10.16 -10.09 -10.08
N THR A 252 -10.21 -11.38 -9.70
CA THR A 252 -11.50 -12.09 -9.56
C THR A 252 -11.71 -12.73 -8.19
N PHE A 253 -10.72 -13.43 -7.66
CA PHE A 253 -10.85 -14.32 -6.53
C PHE A 253 -10.62 -13.65 -5.19
N THR A 254 -11.57 -13.86 -4.29
CA THR A 254 -11.41 -13.64 -2.85
C THR A 254 -10.41 -14.64 -2.26
N SER A 255 -9.53 -14.16 -1.37
CA SER A 255 -8.57 -14.99 -0.63
C SER A 255 -9.16 -15.47 0.70
N SER A 256 -9.02 -16.75 1.01
CA SER A 256 -9.22 -17.29 2.36
C SER A 256 -7.86 -17.35 3.07
N PHE A 257 -7.33 -16.18 3.45
CA PHE A 257 -5.95 -16.06 3.91
C PHE A 257 -5.74 -16.65 5.31
N HIS A 258 -4.72 -17.50 5.44
CA HIS A 258 -4.35 -18.19 6.67
C HIS A 258 -2.82 -18.30 6.79
N VAL A 259 -2.33 -18.34 8.04
CA VAL A 259 -0.94 -18.68 8.36
C VAL A 259 -0.95 -19.98 9.14
N VAL A 260 -0.51 -21.06 8.50
CA VAL A 260 -0.45 -22.40 9.08
C VAL A 260 0.46 -22.41 10.30
N GLY A 261 -0.10 -22.85 11.43
CA GLY A 261 0.60 -22.90 12.72
C GLY A 261 0.48 -21.62 13.56
N ALA A 262 -0.21 -20.58 13.08
CA ALA A 262 -0.43 -19.34 13.81
C ALA A 262 -1.93 -19.05 14.00
N VAL A 263 -2.23 -18.24 15.02
CA VAL A 263 -3.53 -17.60 15.24
C VAL A 263 -3.27 -16.09 15.27
N PHE A 264 -4.13 -15.30 14.63
CA PHE A 264 -3.99 -13.85 14.61
C PHE A 264 -4.47 -13.25 15.94
N ASP A 265 -3.55 -12.60 16.65
CA ASP A 265 -3.80 -11.92 17.92
C ASP A 265 -4.64 -10.64 17.70
N ALA A 266 -4.39 -9.93 16.59
CA ALA A 266 -5.16 -8.78 16.17
C ALA A 266 -5.40 -8.79 14.65
N VAL A 267 -6.62 -8.48 14.24
CA VAL A 267 -7.03 -8.38 12.83
C VAL A 267 -7.79 -7.09 12.57
N TYR A 268 -7.28 -6.31 11.63
CA TYR A 268 -7.99 -5.18 11.02
C TYR A 268 -8.60 -5.66 9.69
N ALA A 269 -9.78 -6.27 9.79
CA ALA A 269 -10.49 -6.82 8.65
C ALA A 269 -10.85 -5.71 7.64
N ASN A 270 -10.81 -6.03 6.35
CA ASN A 270 -11.06 -5.08 5.25
C ASN A 270 -10.17 -3.82 5.28
N GLY A 271 -9.03 -3.88 5.98
CA GLY A 271 -8.08 -2.77 6.09
C GLY A 271 -8.57 -1.61 6.97
N ALA A 272 -9.68 -1.79 7.69
CA ALA A 272 -10.30 -0.73 8.48
C ALA A 272 -9.52 -0.44 9.76
N ILE A 273 -9.06 0.80 9.92
CA ILE A 273 -8.40 1.32 11.12
C ILE A 273 -9.31 2.37 11.77
N GLY A 274 -9.37 2.40 13.10
CA GLY A 274 -10.18 3.36 13.87
C GLY A 274 -11.10 2.73 14.92
N HIS A 275 -11.14 1.40 14.97
CA HIS A 275 -11.81 0.61 16.00
C HIS A 275 -10.85 -0.44 16.59
N PRO A 276 -11.15 -1.01 17.77
CA PRO A 276 -10.41 -2.16 18.27
C PRO A 276 -10.36 -3.29 17.23
N PRO A 277 -9.19 -3.94 17.01
CA PRO A 277 -9.09 -5.05 16.08
C PRO A 277 -9.85 -6.28 16.58
N GLN A 278 -10.26 -7.17 15.67
CA GLN A 278 -10.73 -8.50 16.06
C GLN A 278 -9.57 -9.29 16.66
N GLN A 279 -9.85 -10.20 17.59
CA GLN A 279 -8.82 -10.98 18.29
C GLN A 279 -9.06 -12.48 18.13
N ASN A 280 -7.99 -13.27 18.21
CA ASN A 280 -8.02 -14.75 18.18
C ASN A 280 -8.63 -15.31 16.89
N VAL A 281 -8.26 -14.74 15.74
CA VAL A 281 -8.81 -15.12 14.43
C VAL A 281 -7.87 -16.09 13.72
N GLN A 282 -8.38 -17.23 13.29
CA GLN A 282 -7.56 -18.23 12.59
C GLN A 282 -7.32 -17.91 11.10
N MET A 283 -8.30 -17.30 10.44
CA MET A 283 -8.34 -17.12 8.99
C MET A 283 -9.23 -15.91 8.68
N ILE A 284 -8.89 -15.18 7.63
CA ILE A 284 -9.63 -14.00 7.18
C ILE A 284 -9.99 -14.11 5.71
N THR A 285 -11.18 -13.61 5.37
CA THR A 285 -11.61 -13.43 3.99
C THR A 285 -11.13 -12.06 3.51
N ILE A 286 -10.32 -12.02 2.45
CA ILE A 286 -9.85 -10.77 1.84
C ILE A 286 -10.46 -10.66 0.43
N PRO A 287 -11.51 -9.84 0.26
CA PRO A 287 -12.14 -9.62 -1.03
C PRO A 287 -11.16 -9.11 -2.08
N THR A 288 -11.46 -9.37 -3.35
CA THR A 288 -10.75 -8.76 -4.47
C THR A 288 -10.78 -7.23 -4.39
N GLY A 289 -9.64 -6.59 -4.59
CA GLY A 289 -9.51 -5.14 -4.47
C GLY A 289 -9.56 -4.64 -3.01
N SER A 290 -9.35 -5.52 -2.03
CA SER A 290 -9.33 -5.19 -0.61
C SER A 290 -8.02 -5.63 0.05
N ALA A 291 -7.90 -5.36 1.34
CA ALA A 291 -6.73 -5.69 2.14
C ALA A 291 -7.13 -6.00 3.59
N ALA A 292 -6.17 -6.48 4.38
CA ALA A 292 -6.29 -6.66 5.82
C ALA A 292 -4.92 -6.49 6.49
N ILE A 293 -4.94 -6.20 7.78
CA ILE A 293 -3.75 -6.21 8.63
C ILE A 293 -3.93 -7.32 9.66
N VAL A 294 -2.92 -8.18 9.81
CA VAL A 294 -2.92 -9.22 10.85
C VAL A 294 -1.64 -9.13 11.68
N ASP A 295 -1.78 -9.19 12.99
CA ASP A 295 -0.68 -9.23 13.95
C ASP A 295 -0.70 -10.56 14.69
N PHE A 296 0.46 -11.17 14.90
CA PHE A 296 0.60 -12.37 15.71
C PHE A 296 2.00 -12.50 16.31
N LYS A 297 2.10 -13.15 17.47
CA LYS A 297 3.36 -13.42 18.15
C LYS A 297 3.98 -14.77 17.77
N LEU A 298 5.30 -14.77 17.61
CA LEU A 298 6.08 -15.97 17.29
C LEU A 298 6.50 -16.69 18.57
N HIS A 299 5.80 -17.79 18.88
CA HIS A 299 6.02 -18.52 20.14
C HIS A 299 7.05 -19.66 20.05
N VAL A 300 7.22 -20.24 18.87
CA VAL A 300 8.09 -21.42 18.63
C VAL A 300 8.88 -21.23 17.33
N PRO A 301 10.09 -21.80 17.23
CA PRO A 301 10.85 -21.78 15.99
C PRO A 301 10.23 -22.76 14.97
N GLY A 302 10.54 -22.58 13.70
CA GLY A 302 10.06 -23.43 12.61
C GLY A 302 9.61 -22.62 11.39
N ARG A 303 9.05 -23.32 10.40
CA ARG A 303 8.51 -22.73 9.19
C ARG A 303 6.99 -22.66 9.27
N PHE A 304 6.45 -21.45 9.15
CA PHE A 304 5.01 -21.17 9.11
C PHE A 304 4.63 -20.87 7.66
N PHE A 305 3.52 -21.43 7.16
CA PHE A 305 3.13 -21.26 5.76
C PHE A 305 1.99 -20.25 5.60
N LEU A 306 2.16 -19.28 4.72
CA LEU A 306 1.12 -18.36 4.29
C LEU A 306 0.36 -19.01 3.12
N VAL A 307 -0.98 -19.07 3.19
CA VAL A 307 -1.81 -19.75 2.18
C VAL A 307 -3.10 -18.99 1.87
N ASP A 308 -3.62 -19.19 0.65
CA ASP A 308 -5.07 -19.14 0.39
C ASP A 308 -5.65 -20.53 0.69
N HIS A 309 -6.49 -20.63 1.71
CA HIS A 309 -7.07 -21.88 2.18
C HIS A 309 -8.08 -22.50 1.19
N THR A 310 -8.32 -21.84 0.05
CA THR A 310 -8.82 -22.49 -1.17
C THR A 310 -7.70 -23.36 -1.77
N TYR A 311 -7.42 -24.50 -1.13
CA TYR A 311 -6.14 -25.22 -1.22
C TYR A 311 -5.58 -25.55 -2.61
N PHE A 312 -6.43 -25.81 -3.61
CA PHE A 312 -5.98 -26.02 -4.99
C PHE A 312 -5.22 -24.79 -5.54
N ARG A 313 -5.55 -23.57 -5.08
CA ARG A 313 -4.78 -22.37 -5.41
C ARG A 313 -3.39 -22.40 -4.79
N SER A 314 -3.28 -22.81 -3.53
CA SER A 314 -2.00 -22.82 -2.81
C SER A 314 -1.05 -23.89 -3.33
N HIS A 315 -1.54 -25.11 -3.55
CA HIS A 315 -0.70 -26.24 -3.92
C HIS A 315 -0.49 -26.40 -5.43
N GLU A 316 -1.43 -25.95 -6.25
CA GLU A 316 -1.33 -26.14 -7.71
C GLU A 316 -1.11 -24.83 -8.47
N LYS A 317 -1.45 -23.66 -7.89
CA LYS A 317 -1.40 -22.36 -8.61
C LYS A 317 -0.46 -21.32 -7.99
N GLY A 318 0.02 -21.52 -6.76
CA GLY A 318 1.17 -20.80 -6.19
C GLY A 318 0.90 -19.80 -5.06
N THR A 319 -0.27 -19.81 -4.40
CA THR A 319 -0.52 -18.99 -3.18
C THR A 319 0.13 -19.64 -1.95
N LEU A 320 1.44 -19.88 -2.01
CA LEU A 320 2.22 -20.46 -0.93
C LEU A 320 3.41 -19.56 -0.62
N GLY A 321 3.52 -19.15 0.65
CA GLY A 321 4.67 -18.43 1.19
C GLY A 321 5.13 -19.04 2.50
N ALA A 322 6.31 -18.65 2.97
CA ALA A 322 6.91 -19.12 4.22
C ALA A 322 7.35 -17.96 5.09
N LEU A 323 7.22 -18.15 6.41
CA LEU A 323 7.85 -17.36 7.45
C LEU A 323 8.77 -18.30 8.25
N ASP A 324 10.08 -18.12 8.09
CA ASP A 324 11.11 -18.90 8.77
C ASP A 324 11.45 -18.24 10.11
N VAL A 325 11.14 -18.95 11.20
CA VAL A 325 11.32 -18.47 12.57
C VAL A 325 12.47 -19.19 13.22
N THR A 326 13.44 -18.41 13.69
CA THR A 326 14.62 -18.91 14.41
C THR A 326 14.51 -18.65 15.90
N GLY A 327 15.14 -19.48 16.74
CA GLY A 327 15.14 -19.30 18.18
C GLY A 327 15.13 -20.63 18.94
N PRO A 328 15.13 -20.58 20.29
CA PRO A 328 15.09 -21.77 21.11
C PRO A 328 13.76 -22.50 20.96
N PHE A 329 13.81 -23.82 20.94
CA PHE A 329 12.60 -24.66 20.97
C PHE A 329 11.87 -24.50 22.31
N VAL A 330 10.53 -24.47 22.28
CA VAL A 330 9.69 -24.26 23.47
C VAL A 330 8.71 -25.44 23.64
N PRO A 331 9.15 -26.57 24.25
CA PRO A 331 8.36 -27.81 24.34
C PRO A 331 7.03 -27.66 25.06
N SER A 332 6.92 -26.68 25.98
CA SER A 332 5.68 -26.40 26.71
C SER A 332 4.58 -25.82 25.83
N ILE A 333 4.91 -25.31 24.64
CA ILE A 333 3.96 -24.74 23.67
C ILE A 333 3.69 -25.72 22.54
N PHE A 334 4.73 -26.29 21.94
CA PHE A 334 4.60 -27.25 20.85
C PHE A 334 5.63 -28.37 21.01
N SER A 335 5.17 -29.62 20.95
CA SER A 335 6.03 -30.81 20.97
C SER A 335 5.45 -31.85 20.03
N ALA A 336 6.25 -32.28 19.05
CA ALA A 336 5.88 -33.31 18.10
C ALA A 336 7.06 -34.28 17.94
N LYS A 337 6.75 -35.58 17.73
CA LYS A 337 7.74 -36.52 17.22
C LYS A 337 7.91 -36.24 15.72
N PRO A 338 9.13 -36.22 15.17
CA PRO A 338 9.31 -36.09 13.72
C PRO A 338 8.52 -37.17 13.00
N GLY A 339 7.61 -36.77 12.12
CA GLY A 339 6.95 -37.70 11.20
C GLY A 339 7.90 -38.07 10.06
N ASN A 340 7.68 -39.22 9.41
CA ASN A 340 8.47 -39.65 8.25
C ASN A 340 8.20 -38.82 6.96
N GLY A 341 7.46 -37.72 7.06
CA GLY A 341 7.08 -36.87 5.93
C GLY A 341 8.06 -35.70 5.72
N GLN A 342 8.27 -35.30 4.47
CA GLN A 342 9.19 -34.21 4.09
C GLN A 342 8.70 -32.78 4.45
N TRP A 343 7.62 -32.65 5.21
CA TRP A 343 7.13 -31.35 5.66
C TRP A 343 7.92 -30.95 6.92
N GLY A 344 9.06 -30.30 6.68
CA GLY A 344 10.11 -29.99 7.66
C GLY A 344 9.59 -29.58 9.05
N HIS A 345 9.83 -30.48 10.01
CA HIS A 345 9.91 -30.17 11.43
C HIS A 345 11.37 -30.06 11.83
#